data_AF-A0A7C5Q6K5-F1
#
_entry.id   AF-A0A7C5Q6K5-F1
#
_cell.length_a   1.000
_cell.length_b   1.000
_cell.length_c   1.000
_cell.angle_alpha   90.00
_cell.angle_beta   90.00
_cell.angle_gamma   90.00
#
_symmetry.space_group_name_H-M   'P 1'
#
loop_
_entity.id
_entity.type
_entity.pdbx_description
1 polymer ?
#
loop_
_entity_poly.entity_id
_entity_poly.type
_entity_poly.pdbx_seq_one_letter_code
_entity_poly.pdbx_strand_id
1 'polypeptide(L)'
;MLECADESYYTGHTTNLERRIAEHQAGEGSDWTKRRLPVKLVFSQEMPDKDQAFLAERQIKKWSRAKKEALITENWDMLRWLAKKPEFRS
;
A
#
# COMPACT_ATOMS: atom_id res chain seq x y z
N MET A 1 1.08 3.41 -1.77
CA MET A 1 1.26 2.87 -0.41
C MET A 1 2.22 3.76 0.33
N LEU A 2 1.86 4.15 1.55
CA LEU A 2 2.71 4.94 2.42
C LEU A 2 3.17 4.09 3.60
N GLU A 3 4.46 4.14 3.91
CA GLU A 3 5.01 3.67 5.18
C GLU A 3 4.95 4.80 6.19
N CYS A 4 4.37 4.52 7.36
CA CYS A 4 4.25 5.46 8.45
C CYS A 4 5.42 5.31 9.44
N ALA A 5 5.58 6.25 10.36
CA ALA A 5 6.67 6.23 11.34
C ALA A 5 6.67 5.01 12.28
N ASP A 6 5.51 4.38 12.48
CA ASP A 6 5.35 3.14 13.26
C ASP A 6 5.55 1.87 12.42
N GLU A 7 6.14 2.00 11.23
CA GLU A 7 6.34 0.93 10.25
C GLU A 7 5.03 0.29 9.75
N SER A 8 3.88 0.93 9.99
CA SER A 8 2.61 0.50 9.45
C SER A 8 2.43 1.00 8.01
N TYR A 9 1.65 0.25 7.22
CA TYR A 9 1.37 0.59 5.83
C TYR A 9 -0.04 1.15 5.66
N TYR A 10 -0.13 2.35 5.09
CA TYR A 10 -1.37 2.95 4.61
C TYR A 10 -1.54 2.72 3.11
N THR A 11 -2.72 2.27 2.70
CA THR A 11 -3.08 2.02 1.29
C THR A 11 -4.32 2.82 0.88
N GLY A 12 -4.19 3.50 -0.25
CA GLY A 12 -5.24 4.33 -0.86
C GLY A 12 -4.94 4.57 -2.34
N HIS A 13 -5.94 5.01 -3.10
CA HIS A 13 -5.81 5.52 -4.46
C HIS A 13 -6.00 7.05 -4.52
N THR A 14 -5.50 7.67 -5.58
CA THR A 14 -5.65 9.11 -5.86
C THR A 14 -5.49 9.35 -7.36
N THR A 15 -6.06 10.44 -7.87
CA THR A 15 -5.83 10.92 -9.25
C THR A 15 -4.64 11.87 -9.35
N ASN A 16 -4.15 12.39 -8.22
CA ASN A 16 -2.95 13.21 -8.16
C ASN A 16 -2.06 12.70 -7.01
N LEU A 17 -0.98 12.00 -7.38
CA LEU A 17 -0.10 11.33 -6.44
C LEU A 17 0.71 12.34 -5.61
N GLU A 18 1.34 13.30 -6.27
CA GLU A 18 2.21 14.29 -5.62
C GLU A 18 1.46 15.12 -4.59
N ARG A 19 0.31 15.68 -4.99
CA ARG A 19 -0.56 16.44 -4.08
C ARG A 19 -0.94 15.59 -2.87
N ARG A 20 -1.34 14.34 -3.10
CA ARG A 20 -1.80 13.47 -2.02
C ARG A 20 -0.68 13.14 -1.02
N ILE A 21 0.55 12.93 -1.50
CA ILE A 21 1.71 12.72 -0.64
C ILE A 21 1.98 13.96 0.21
N ALA A 22 1.94 15.16 -0.40
CA ALA A 22 2.12 16.41 0.32
C ALA A 22 1.06 16.60 1.42
N GLU A 23 -0.23 16.37 1.11
CA GLU A 23 -1.34 16.40 2.09
C GLU A 23 -1.07 15.45 3.27
N HIS A 24 -0.65 14.20 2.98
CA HIS A 24 -0.34 13.24 4.03
C HIS A 24 0.87 13.66 4.86
N GLN A 25 1.93 14.21 4.25
CA GLN A 25 3.12 14.70 4.99
C GLN A 25 2.81 15.91 5.87
N ALA A 26 1.91 16.79 5.42
CA ALA A 26 1.45 17.96 6.19
C ALA A 26 0.46 17.59 7.32
N GLY A 27 0.03 16.33 7.42
CA GLY A 27 -0.98 15.91 8.39
C GLY A 27 -2.41 16.29 8.03
N GLU A 28 -2.65 16.64 6.77
CA GLU A 28 -3.96 16.98 6.18
C GLU A 28 -4.59 15.80 5.44
N GLY A 29 -3.87 14.68 5.34
CA GLY A 29 -4.37 13.42 4.80
C GLY A 29 -5.34 12.72 5.74
N SER A 30 -5.28 11.38 5.77
CA SER A 30 -6.18 10.60 6.63
C SER A 30 -5.84 10.74 8.13
N ASP A 31 -6.86 10.62 8.99
CA ASP A 31 -6.68 10.58 10.46
C ASP A 31 -5.67 9.52 10.90
N TRP A 32 -5.60 8.40 10.17
CA TRP A 32 -4.64 7.33 10.43
C TRP A 32 -3.20 7.81 10.26
N THR A 33 -2.89 8.39 9.11
CA THR A 33 -1.55 8.86 8.73
C THR A 33 -1.14 10.10 9.51
N LYS A 34 -2.09 10.99 9.83
CA LYS A 34 -1.85 12.21 10.60
C LYS A 34 -1.23 11.93 11.98
N ARG A 35 -1.61 10.80 12.59
CA ARG A 35 -1.10 10.36 13.90
C ARG A 35 0.24 9.60 13.81
N ARG A 36 0.78 9.37 12.61
CA ARG A 36 1.95 8.49 12.36
C ARG A 36 2.95 9.08 11.37
N LEU A 37 3.18 10.38 11.49
CA LEU A 37 4.15 11.11 10.68
C LEU A 37 5.58 10.88 11.19
N PRO A 38 6.61 11.00 10.33
CA PRO A 38 6.51 11.23 8.88
C PRO A 38 6.02 10.01 8.12
N VAL A 39 5.47 10.23 6.92
CA VAL A 39 5.14 9.16 5.96
C VAL A 39 6.08 9.17 4.77
N LYS A 40 6.36 7.98 4.23
CA LYS A 40 7.20 7.78 3.03
C LYS A 40 6.39 7.06 1.96
N LEU A 41 6.48 7.52 0.71
CA LEU A 41 5.96 6.75 -0.42
C LEU A 41 6.87 5.55 -0.67
N VAL A 42 6.32 4.34 -0.54
CA VAL A 42 7.06 3.08 -0.74
C VAL A 42 6.59 2.29 -1.95
N PHE A 43 5.39 2.55 -2.46
CA PHE A 43 4.89 1.91 -3.68
C PHE A 43 3.80 2.76 -4.33
N SER A 44 3.79 2.83 -5.65
CA SER A 44 2.71 3.42 -6.44
C SER A 44 2.59 2.68 -7.77
N GLN A 45 1.36 2.53 -8.26
CA GLN A 45 1.08 1.92 -9.54
C GLN A 45 -0.10 2.67 -10.18
N GLU A 46 0.04 3.00 -11.46
CA GLU A 46 -1.04 3.58 -12.24
C GLU A 46 -2.05 2.49 -12.62
N MET A 47 -3.33 2.86 -12.58
CA MET A 47 -4.44 1.97 -12.92
C MET A 47 -5.26 2.59 -14.05
N PRO A 48 -5.82 1.74 -14.94
CA PRO A 48 -6.52 2.22 -16.13
C PRO A 48 -7.79 3.02 -15.79
N ASP A 49 -8.45 2.69 -14.69
CA ASP A 49 -9.66 3.35 -14.24
C ASP A 49 -9.83 3.27 -12.71
N LYS A 50 -10.80 4.05 -12.22
CA LYS A 50 -11.10 4.17 -10.79
C LYS A 50 -11.59 2.87 -10.18
N ASP A 51 -12.31 2.04 -10.93
CA ASP A 51 -12.87 0.79 -10.42
C ASP A 51 -11.76 -0.25 -10.19
N GLN A 52 -10.80 -0.35 -11.11
CA GLN A 52 -9.60 -1.18 -10.94
C GLN A 52 -8.75 -0.69 -9.77
N ALA A 53 -8.56 0.63 -9.64
CA ALA A 53 -7.85 1.21 -8.49
C ALA A 53 -8.54 0.86 -7.16
N PHE A 54 -9.86 0.96 -7.11
CA PHE A 54 -10.65 0.62 -5.93
C PHE A 54 -10.59 -0.87 -5.58
N LEU A 55 -10.69 -1.77 -6.57
CA LEU A 55 -10.58 -3.21 -6.38
C LEU A 55 -9.20 -3.60 -5.86
N ALA A 56 -8.13 -3.06 -6.45
CA ALA A 56 -6.77 -3.30 -6.01
C ALA A 56 -6.53 -2.77 -4.59
N GLU A 57 -7.00 -1.56 -4.27
CA GLU A 57 -6.91 -1.02 -2.91
C GLU A 57 -7.59 -1.95 -1.90
N ARG A 58 -8.82 -2.38 -2.19
CA ARG A 58 -9.59 -3.26 -1.31
C ARG A 58 -8.90 -4.61 -1.11
N GLN A 59 -8.25 -5.14 -2.15
CA GLN A 59 -7.49 -6.38 -2.08
C GLN A 59 -6.23 -6.21 -1.21
N ILE A 60 -5.40 -5.21 -1.50
CA ILE A 60 -4.12 -4.96 -0.82
C ILE A 60 -4.33 -4.55 0.64
N LYS A 61 -5.43 -3.83 0.96
CA LYS A 61 -5.79 -3.49 2.36
C LYS A 61 -5.83 -4.72 3.28
N LYS A 62 -6.27 -5.88 2.76
CA LYS A 62 -6.39 -7.14 3.49
C LYS A 62 -5.12 -7.99 3.49
N TRP A 63 -4.06 -7.55 2.81
CA TRP A 63 -2.82 -8.33 2.74
C TRP A 63 -2.02 -8.25 4.03
N SER A 64 -1.33 -9.34 4.34
CA SER A 64 -0.32 -9.38 5.39
C SER A 64 0.83 -8.43 5.07
N ARG A 65 1.61 -8.09 6.10
CA ARG A 65 2.81 -7.26 5.97
C ARG A 65 3.78 -7.85 4.92
N ALA A 66 4.09 -9.14 5.01
CA ALA A 66 4.97 -9.84 4.06
C ALA A 66 4.51 -9.74 2.59
N LYS A 67 3.20 -9.80 2.32
CA LYS A 67 2.69 -9.62 0.95
C LYS A 67 2.88 -8.19 0.46
N LYS A 68 2.69 -7.20 1.33
CA LYS A 68 2.91 -5.79 0.98
C LYS A 68 4.40 -5.52 0.74
N GLU A 69 5.29 -6.08 1.56
CA GLU A 69 6.74 -5.98 1.37
C GLU A 69 7.20 -6.64 0.06
N ALA A 70 6.66 -7.83 -0.27
CA ALA A 70 6.92 -8.47 -1.55
C ALA A 70 6.44 -7.61 -2.73
N LEU A 71 5.30 -6.91 -2.60
CA LEU A 71 4.81 -5.96 -3.61
C LEU A 71 5.72 -4.73 -3.72
N ILE A 72 6.12 -4.13 -2.59
CA ILE A 72 7.01 -2.95 -2.54
C ILE A 72 8.36 -3.24 -3.19
N THR A 73 8.90 -4.43 -2.97
CA THR A 73 10.19 -4.87 -3.53
C THR A 73 10.08 -5.50 -4.92
N GLU A 74 8.89 -5.47 -5.52
CA GLU A 74 8.58 -6.10 -6.82
C GLU A 74 8.98 -7.59 -6.90
N ASN A 75 8.99 -8.27 -5.74
CA ASN A 75 9.29 -9.69 -5.64
C ASN A 75 8.03 -10.52 -5.95
N TRP A 76 7.74 -10.63 -7.25
CA TRP A 76 6.57 -11.33 -7.76
C TRP A 76 6.53 -12.81 -7.40
N ASP A 77 7.69 -13.47 -7.33
CA ASP A 77 7.78 -14.88 -6.96
C ASP A 77 7.39 -15.09 -5.50
N MET A 78 7.92 -14.26 -4.59
CA MET A 78 7.54 -14.28 -3.17
C MET A 78 6.05 -13.93 -3.00
N LEU A 79 5.55 -12.93 -3.73
CA LEU A 79 4.14 -12.55 -3.66
C LEU A 79 3.22 -13.70 -4.09
N ARG A 80 3.55 -14.38 -5.19
CA ARG A 80 2.84 -15.58 -5.66
C ARG A 80 2.90 -16.71 -4.65
N TRP A 81 4.06 -16.95 -4.04
CA TRP A 81 4.21 -17.96 -2.99
C TRP A 81 3.37 -17.65 -1.75
N LEU A 82 3.39 -16.40 -1.27
CA LEU A 82 2.56 -15.94 -0.14
C LEU A 82 1.05 -15.99 -0.45
N ALA A 83 0.66 -15.92 -1.72
CA ALA A 83 -0.73 -16.03 -2.14
C ALA A 83 -1.28 -17.46 -2.05
N LYS A 84 -0.42 -18.48 -2.09
CA LYS A 84 -0.83 -19.88 -1.89
C LYS A 84 -1.37 -20.08 -0.47
N LYS A 85 -2.35 -20.98 -0.32
CA LYS A 85 -2.85 -21.39 1.01
C LYS A 85 -1.69 -21.94 1.86
N PRO A 86 -1.74 -21.81 3.19
CA PRO A 86 -0.68 -22.31 4.07
C PRO A 86 -0.34 -23.78 3.83
N GLU A 87 -1.34 -24.63 3.57
CA GLU A 87 -1.19 -26.06 3.28
C GLU A 87 -0.39 -26.40 2.00
N PHE A 88 -0.15 -25.41 1.13
CA PHE A 88 0.59 -25.58 -0.14
C PHE A 88 1.94 -24.83 -0.17
N ARG A 89 2.42 -24.39 1.00
CA ARG A 89 3.77 -23.81 1.17
C ARG A 89 4.71 -24.93 1.62
N SER A 90 5.34 -25.60 0.65
CA SER A 90 6.41 -26.59 0.87
C SER A 90 7.76 -25.91 1.03
#